data_AF-A0A1C5MZ26-F1
#
_entry.id   AF-A0A1C5MZ26-F1
#
_cell.length_a   1.000
_cell.length_b   1.000
_cell.length_c   1.000
_cell.angle_alpha   90.00
_cell.angle_beta   90.00
_cell.angle_gamma   90.00
#
_symmetry.space_group_name_H-M   'P 1'
#
loop_
_entity.id
_entity.type
_entity.pdbx_description
1 polymer ?
#
loop_
_entity_poly.entity_id
_entity_poly.type
_entity_poly.pdbx_seq_one_letter_code
_entity_poly.pdbx_strand_id
1 'polypeptide(L)'
;MKTDSMTIDNKELNNVEATKEQTGQTSDTWQIYTKKTHIIGRTVSIVTLVMLVGAPFLIGKLLGAYPDLGAVGKGFLSVGIVWLVSSIAEFLIYTPMLGAGGGYLAFITGNLINMKIPCAVNARDMVGAKTGTPENEIISTISIATSSLVTILVLALGVLLMVPLQPVLQSEVLQPAFENVVPALFGAMAYKYYRKNMKIAALPLILMSLLFILVPSLIGSTSFMIVPSGAIAIGVAYLMFRKKNMQSPEQTKADPDRANTGDE
;
A
#
# COMPACT_ATOMS: atom_id res chain seq x y z
N MET A 1 -17.56 5.73 70.18
CA MET A 1 -16.23 5.98 69.58
C MET A 1 -16.27 5.35 68.20
N LYS A 2 -16.51 6.17 67.17
CA LYS A 2 -16.61 5.71 65.77
C LYS A 2 -15.23 5.87 65.14
N THR A 3 -14.61 4.77 64.74
CA THR A 3 -13.36 4.77 63.98
C THR A 3 -13.73 4.79 62.50
N ASP A 4 -13.60 5.95 61.87
CA ASP A 4 -13.70 6.10 60.42
C ASP A 4 -12.44 5.52 59.77
N SER A 5 -12.55 4.34 59.17
CA SER A 5 -11.53 3.82 58.27
C SER A 5 -11.75 4.45 56.88
N MET A 6 -10.95 5.47 56.56
CA MET A 6 -10.79 5.98 55.20
C MET A 6 -10.23 4.88 54.29
N THR A 7 -11.09 4.19 53.56
CA THR A 7 -10.70 3.44 52.36
C THR A 7 -10.46 4.46 51.25
N ILE A 8 -9.19 4.79 50.99
CA ILE A 8 -8.81 5.56 49.82
C ILE A 8 -9.07 4.69 48.59
N ASP A 9 -10.00 5.16 47.75
CA ASP A 9 -10.41 4.49 46.52
C ASP A 9 -9.25 4.51 45.52
N ASN A 10 -8.76 3.32 45.11
CA ASN A 10 -7.70 3.17 44.11
C ASN A 10 -8.03 3.85 42.78
N LYS A 11 -9.31 4.16 42.52
CA LYS A 11 -9.75 4.90 41.35
C LYS A 11 -9.32 6.37 41.36
N GLU A 12 -9.22 6.99 42.53
CA GLU A 12 -8.73 8.37 42.69
C GLU A 12 -7.21 8.45 42.50
N LEU A 13 -6.45 7.46 43.01
CA LEU A 13 -5.00 7.35 42.78
C LEU A 13 -4.67 7.12 41.29
N ASN A 14 -5.40 6.21 40.63
CA ASN A 14 -5.26 5.98 39.19
C ASN A 14 -5.67 7.19 38.37
N ASN A 15 -6.72 7.92 38.77
CA ASN A 15 -7.10 9.16 38.09
C ASN A 15 -6.09 10.28 38.32
N VAL A 16 -5.47 10.39 39.51
CA VAL A 16 -4.46 11.41 39.80
C VAL A 16 -3.12 11.08 39.12
N GLU A 17 -2.74 9.81 39.01
CA GLU A 17 -1.57 9.37 38.22
C GLU A 17 -1.82 9.52 36.72
N ALA A 18 -3.00 9.14 36.20
CA ALA A 18 -3.39 9.38 34.82
C ALA A 18 -3.47 10.88 34.48
N THR A 19 -3.94 11.71 35.41
CA THR A 19 -4.00 13.18 35.24
C THR A 19 -2.61 13.81 35.32
N LYS A 20 -1.68 13.25 36.13
CA LYS A 20 -0.27 13.71 36.20
C LYS A 20 0.56 13.26 34.99
N GLU A 21 0.30 12.09 34.42
CA GLU A 21 0.94 11.68 33.16
C GLU A 21 0.40 12.45 31.95
N GLN A 22 -0.90 12.78 31.93
CA GLN A 22 -1.51 13.57 30.85
C GLN A 22 -1.17 15.06 30.90
N THR A 23 -0.83 15.62 32.07
CA THR A 23 -0.39 17.02 32.20
C THR A 23 1.12 17.23 31.97
N GLY A 24 1.90 16.14 31.85
CA GLY A 24 3.36 16.16 31.71
C GLY A 24 3.91 16.01 30.28
N GLN A 25 3.09 15.71 29.27
CA GLN A 25 3.53 15.77 27.87
C GLN A 25 3.59 17.22 27.38
N THR A 26 4.66 17.92 27.76
CA THR A 26 4.98 19.25 27.24
C THR A 26 5.07 19.20 25.71
N SER A 27 4.56 20.23 25.02
CA SER A 27 4.70 20.40 23.57
C SER A 27 6.12 20.11 23.08
N ASP A 28 7.13 20.41 23.90
CA ASP A 28 8.53 20.11 23.66
C ASP A 28 8.85 18.62 23.46
N THR A 29 8.27 17.71 24.25
CA THR A 29 8.52 16.26 24.08
C THR A 29 7.98 15.74 22.75
N TRP A 30 6.79 16.21 22.34
CA TRP A 30 6.19 15.88 21.05
C TRP A 30 6.99 16.46 19.87
N GLN A 31 7.50 17.69 20.01
CA GLN A 31 8.37 18.31 19.01
C GLN A 31 9.69 17.55 18.87
N ILE A 32 10.28 17.10 19.98
CA ILE A 32 11.50 16.27 19.96
C ILE A 32 11.22 14.93 19.28
N TYR A 33 10.11 14.26 19.63
CA TYR A 33 9.68 13.02 18.96
C TYR A 33 9.55 13.23 17.45
N THR A 34 8.75 14.20 17.03
CA THR A 34 8.50 14.51 15.62
C THR A 34 9.79 14.80 14.86
N LYS A 35 10.67 15.63 15.44
CA LYS A 35 11.97 15.96 14.83
C LYS A 35 12.86 14.73 14.69
N LYS A 36 12.95 13.88 15.71
CA LYS A 36 13.71 12.62 15.64
C LYS A 36 13.12 11.67 14.61
N THR A 37 11.80 11.52 14.57
CA THR A 37 11.09 10.69 13.59
C THR A 37 11.41 11.11 12.16
N HIS A 38 11.41 12.42 11.85
CA HIS A 38 11.80 12.89 10.52
C HIS A 38 13.26 12.66 10.19
N ILE A 39 14.19 12.87 11.14
CA ILE A 39 15.61 12.64 10.91
C ILE A 39 15.86 11.16 10.63
N ILE A 40 15.38 10.28 11.52
CA ILE A 40 15.54 8.84 11.38
C ILE A 40 14.84 8.36 10.11
N GLY A 41 13.59 8.76 9.90
CA GLY A 41 12.80 8.39 8.73
C GLY A 41 13.51 8.75 7.42
N ARG A 42 13.96 10.00 7.26
CA ARG A 42 14.67 10.44 6.05
C ARG A 42 16.00 9.70 5.86
N THR A 43 16.80 9.56 6.91
CA THR A 43 18.09 8.87 6.82
C THR A 43 17.89 7.41 6.41
N VAL A 44 16.96 6.69 7.06
CA VAL A 44 16.69 5.27 6.75
C VAL A 44 16.06 5.13 5.37
N SER A 45 15.17 6.03 4.94
CA SER A 45 14.61 6.01 3.58
C SER A 45 15.70 6.18 2.52
N ILE A 46 16.65 7.10 2.71
CA ILE A 46 17.77 7.30 1.78
C ILE A 46 18.67 6.06 1.74
N VAL A 47 19.04 5.52 2.90
CA VAL A 47 19.86 4.29 2.98
C VAL A 47 19.15 3.13 2.30
N THR A 48 17.86 2.94 2.56
CA THR A 48 17.07 1.88 1.94
C THR A 48 16.99 2.07 0.43
N LEU A 49 16.78 3.29 -0.06
CA LEU A 49 16.74 3.57 -1.49
C LEU A 49 18.07 3.21 -2.17
N VAL A 50 19.20 3.58 -1.56
CA VAL A 50 20.53 3.24 -2.06
C VAL A 50 20.75 1.73 -2.07
N MET A 51 20.35 1.02 -1.01
CA MET A 51 20.46 -0.44 -0.95
C MET A 51 19.55 -1.13 -1.98
N LEU A 52 18.31 -0.67 -2.12
CA LEU A 52 17.32 -1.24 -3.04
C LEU A 52 17.76 -1.09 -4.50
N VAL A 53 18.21 0.11 -4.89
CA VAL A 53 18.70 0.37 -6.24
C VAL A 53 20.06 -0.30 -6.44
N GLY A 54 20.94 -0.27 -5.44
CA GLY A 54 22.30 -0.81 -5.54
C GLY A 54 22.37 -2.34 -5.58
N ALA A 55 21.45 -3.05 -4.93
CA ALA A 55 21.44 -4.51 -4.87
C ALA A 55 21.49 -5.20 -6.25
N PRO A 56 20.62 -4.89 -7.24
CA PRO A 56 20.67 -5.53 -8.55
C PRO A 56 21.96 -5.22 -9.32
N PHE A 57 22.53 -4.01 -9.22
CA PHE A 57 23.82 -3.71 -9.85
C PHE A 57 24.98 -4.44 -9.18
N LEU A 58 24.94 -4.59 -7.86
CA LEU A 58 25.96 -5.30 -7.09
C LEU A 58 25.92 -6.81 -7.40
N ILE A 59 24.73 -7.39 -7.48
CA ILE A 59 24.52 -8.78 -7.90
C ILE A 59 24.96 -8.98 -9.36
N GLY A 60 24.56 -8.08 -10.27
CA GLY A 60 24.96 -8.13 -11.68
C GLY A 60 26.47 -8.02 -11.88
N LYS A 61 27.15 -7.18 -11.09
CA LYS A 61 28.62 -7.07 -11.08
C LYS A 61 29.29 -8.35 -10.58
N LEU A 62 28.78 -8.95 -9.50
CA LEU A 62 29.34 -10.19 -8.93
C LEU A 62 29.16 -11.39 -9.88
N LEU A 63 28.02 -11.46 -10.58
CA LEU A 63 27.69 -12.56 -11.50
C LEU A 63 28.21 -12.33 -12.94
N GLY A 64 28.86 -11.20 -13.22
CA GLY A 64 29.32 -10.84 -14.57
C GLY A 64 28.19 -10.49 -15.56
N ALA A 65 26.94 -10.48 -15.11
CA ALA A 65 25.76 -10.11 -15.89
C ALA A 65 25.40 -8.64 -15.62
N TYR A 66 26.29 -7.73 -16.04
CA TYR A 66 26.04 -6.30 -15.82
C TYR A 66 24.85 -5.85 -16.68
N PRO A 67 23.81 -5.26 -16.08
CA PRO A 67 22.66 -4.83 -16.86
C PRO A 67 23.07 -3.70 -17.82
N ASP A 68 22.56 -3.73 -19.05
CA ASP A 68 22.75 -2.63 -19.99
C ASP A 68 22.15 -1.35 -19.40
N LEU A 69 23.03 -0.40 -19.04
CA LEU A 69 22.64 0.87 -18.44
C LEU A 69 21.70 1.67 -19.33
N GLY A 70 21.83 1.54 -20.66
CA GLY A 70 20.93 2.18 -21.63
C GLY A 70 19.51 1.60 -21.56
N ALA A 71 19.38 0.28 -21.50
CA ALA A 71 18.11 -0.39 -21.33
C ALA A 71 17.48 -0.11 -19.95
N VAL A 72 18.29 -0.11 -18.88
CA VAL A 72 17.82 0.22 -17.51
C VAL A 72 17.27 1.64 -17.45
N GLY A 73 17.99 2.62 -18.02
CA GLY A 73 17.53 4.01 -18.05
C GLY A 73 16.23 4.18 -18.83
N LYS A 74 16.09 3.52 -19.99
CA LYS A 74 14.85 3.53 -20.78
C LYS A 74 13.70 2.86 -20.04
N GLY A 75 13.93 1.72 -19.38
CA GLY A 75 12.93 1.03 -18.57
C GLY A 75 12.47 1.87 -17.38
N PHE A 76 13.43 2.46 -16.65
CA PHE A 76 13.15 3.35 -15.53
C PHE A 76 12.35 4.58 -15.95
N LEU A 77 12.68 5.22 -17.07
CA LEU A 77 11.93 6.37 -17.57
C LEU A 77 10.52 5.98 -18.01
N SER A 78 10.38 4.85 -18.71
CA SER A 78 9.08 4.37 -19.23
C SER A 78 8.09 4.05 -18.12
N VAL A 79 8.55 3.33 -17.09
CA VAL A 79 7.72 2.95 -15.94
C VAL A 79 7.60 4.10 -14.95
N GLY A 80 8.70 4.82 -14.73
CA GLY A 80 8.81 5.89 -13.75
C GLY A 80 7.85 7.03 -14.00
N ILE A 81 7.65 7.47 -15.25
CA ILE A 81 6.69 8.56 -15.54
C ILE A 81 5.26 8.18 -15.15
N VAL A 82 4.84 6.95 -15.47
CA VAL A 82 3.48 6.46 -15.18
C VAL A 82 3.29 6.30 -13.67
N TRP A 83 4.28 5.74 -12.98
CA TRP A 83 4.20 5.48 -11.55
C TRP A 83 4.44 6.72 -10.69
N LEU A 84 5.19 7.72 -11.16
CA LEU A 84 5.50 8.93 -10.41
C LEU A 84 4.24 9.67 -9.94
N VAL A 85 3.26 9.84 -10.84
CA VAL A 85 2.00 10.50 -10.50
C VAL A 85 1.24 9.72 -9.43
N SER A 86 1.18 8.39 -9.58
CA SER A 86 0.56 7.51 -8.60
C SER A 86 1.26 7.58 -7.25
N SER A 87 2.60 7.56 -7.23
CA SER A 87 3.39 7.61 -6.00
C SER A 87 3.21 8.93 -5.25
N ILE A 88 3.11 10.06 -5.96
CA ILE A 88 2.84 11.36 -5.32
C ILE A 88 1.43 11.37 -4.73
N ALA A 89 0.42 10.91 -5.49
CA ALA A 89 -0.95 10.82 -5.00
C ALA A 89 -1.04 9.92 -3.76
N GLU A 90 -0.40 8.75 -3.81
CA GLU A 90 -0.34 7.80 -2.71
C GLU A 90 0.29 8.40 -1.46
N PHE A 91 1.40 9.12 -1.62
CA PHE A 91 2.06 9.82 -0.54
C PHE A 91 1.16 10.88 0.11
N LEU A 92 0.49 11.70 -0.69
CA LEU A 92 -0.39 12.76 -0.21
C LEU A 92 -1.65 12.23 0.49
N ILE A 93 -2.19 11.09 0.04
CA ILE A 93 -3.38 10.48 0.64
C ILE A 93 -3.05 9.80 1.96
N TYR A 94 -1.94 9.06 2.03
CA TYR A 94 -1.67 8.18 3.19
C TYR A 94 -0.84 8.83 4.29
N THR A 95 -0.01 9.83 3.99
CA THR A 95 0.74 10.55 5.02
C THR A 95 -0.15 11.20 6.09
N PRO A 96 -1.22 11.95 5.77
CA PRO A 96 -2.10 12.52 6.79
C PRO A 96 -2.90 11.45 7.57
N MET A 97 -3.12 10.29 6.96
CA MET A 97 -3.82 9.17 7.59
C MET A 97 -2.94 8.47 8.65
N LEU A 98 -1.66 8.25 8.34
CA LEU A 98 -0.75 7.43 9.15
C LEU A 98 0.16 8.24 10.08
N GLY A 99 0.34 9.54 9.85
CA GLY A 99 1.34 10.36 10.52
C GLY A 99 2.75 10.15 9.98
N ALA A 100 3.73 10.92 10.48
CA ALA A 100 5.09 10.91 9.95
C ALA A 100 5.81 9.58 10.20
N GLY A 101 5.73 9.05 11.44
CA GLY A 101 6.36 7.78 11.80
C GLY A 101 5.81 6.59 11.00
N GLY A 102 4.48 6.45 10.99
CA GLY A 102 3.79 5.42 10.22
C GLY A 102 4.04 5.53 8.72
N GLY A 103 4.01 6.76 8.18
CA GLY A 103 4.28 7.03 6.77
C GLY A 103 5.66 6.55 6.33
N TYR A 104 6.74 7.01 6.96
CA TYR A 104 8.09 6.60 6.57
C TYR A 104 8.25 5.07 6.60
N LEU A 105 7.77 4.43 7.66
CA LEU A 105 7.92 2.99 7.82
C LEU A 105 7.07 2.21 6.80
N ALA A 106 5.85 2.67 6.50
CA ALA A 106 4.99 2.07 5.50
C ALA A 106 5.58 2.17 4.08
N PHE A 107 6.16 3.33 3.72
CA PHE A 107 6.79 3.51 2.41
C PHE A 107 8.08 2.70 2.26
N ILE A 108 8.87 2.55 3.33
CA ILE A 108 10.08 1.71 3.32
C ILE A 108 9.72 0.22 3.18
N THR A 109 8.71 -0.24 3.93
CA THR A 109 8.38 -1.67 4.02
C THR A 109 7.41 -2.14 2.93
N GLY A 110 6.75 -1.21 2.24
CA GLY A 110 5.90 -1.49 1.09
C GLY A 110 4.56 -2.15 1.44
N ASN A 111 3.82 -2.53 0.38
CA ASN A 111 2.51 -3.17 0.46
C ASN A 111 1.48 -2.39 1.31
N LEU A 112 1.43 -1.06 1.12
CA LEU A 112 0.66 -0.15 1.95
C LEU A 112 -0.82 -0.51 1.96
N ILE A 113 -1.43 -0.57 0.77
CA ILE A 113 -2.88 -0.76 0.58
C ILE A 113 -3.38 -2.07 1.17
N ASN A 114 -2.60 -3.15 1.07
CA ASN A 114 -3.12 -4.48 1.36
C ASN A 114 -2.82 -4.94 2.78
N MET A 115 -1.76 -4.43 3.40
CA MET A 115 -1.35 -4.87 4.74
C MET A 115 -1.18 -3.71 5.71
N LYS A 116 -0.46 -2.64 5.35
CA LYS A 116 -0.06 -1.63 6.34
C LYS A 116 -1.21 -0.69 6.72
N ILE A 117 -1.97 -0.23 5.74
CA ILE A 117 -3.14 0.62 5.94
C ILE A 117 -4.23 -0.09 6.74
N PRO A 118 -4.71 -1.29 6.36
CA PRO A 118 -5.74 -1.96 7.14
C PRO A 118 -5.27 -2.31 8.56
N CYS A 119 -3.99 -2.68 8.76
CA CYS A 119 -3.45 -2.87 10.12
C CYS A 119 -3.45 -1.57 10.94
N ALA A 120 -3.04 -0.44 10.35
CA ALA A 120 -3.01 0.84 11.04
C ALA A 120 -4.43 1.34 11.37
N VAL A 121 -5.37 1.25 10.42
CA VAL A 121 -6.77 1.63 10.61
C VAL A 121 -7.43 0.76 11.68
N ASN A 122 -7.29 -0.56 11.61
CA ASN A 122 -7.86 -1.46 12.62
C ASN A 122 -7.29 -1.21 14.02
N ALA A 123 -5.97 -0.98 14.13
CA ALA A 123 -5.34 -0.69 15.41
C ALA A 123 -5.83 0.65 15.98
N ARG A 124 -5.95 1.68 15.14
CA ARG A 124 -6.50 2.98 15.49
C ARG A 124 -7.94 2.88 15.97
N ASP A 125 -8.79 2.17 15.23
CA ASP A 125 -10.21 2.04 15.53
C ASP A 125 -10.42 1.23 16.83
N MET A 126 -9.56 0.24 17.11
CA MET A 126 -9.58 -0.55 18.36
C MET A 126 -9.27 0.29 19.61
N VAL A 127 -8.42 1.32 19.50
CA VAL A 127 -8.09 2.22 20.61
C VAL A 127 -8.92 3.50 20.62
N GLY A 128 -9.78 3.71 19.62
CA GLY A 128 -10.63 4.90 19.52
C GLY A 128 -9.89 6.20 19.15
N ALA A 129 -8.67 6.10 18.63
CA ALA A 129 -7.87 7.27 18.26
C ALA A 129 -8.39 7.95 16.99
N LYS A 130 -8.29 9.28 16.91
CA LYS A 130 -8.73 10.06 15.74
C LYS A 130 -7.57 10.36 14.79
N THR A 131 -7.82 10.34 13.48
CA THR A 131 -6.81 10.73 12.48
C THR A 131 -6.27 12.15 12.76
N GLY A 132 -4.96 12.31 12.63
CA GLY A 132 -4.29 13.59 12.84
C GLY A 132 -3.98 13.94 14.31
N THR A 133 -4.29 13.06 15.27
CA THR A 133 -3.84 13.22 16.66
C THR A 133 -2.45 12.60 16.89
N PRO A 134 -1.69 13.08 17.90
CA PRO A 134 -0.43 12.44 18.32
C PRO A 134 -0.58 10.95 18.62
N GLU A 135 -1.68 10.58 19.26
CA GLU A 135 -2.03 9.20 19.59
C GLU A 135 -2.17 8.33 18.34
N ASN A 136 -2.87 8.81 17.31
CA ASN A 136 -3.00 8.10 16.03
C ASN A 136 -1.64 7.86 15.37
N GLU A 137 -0.74 8.83 15.40
CA GLU A 137 0.59 8.68 14.82
C GLU A 137 1.41 7.61 15.56
N ILE A 138 1.38 7.59 16.89
CA ILE A 138 2.08 6.57 17.68
C ILE A 138 1.50 5.18 17.40
N ILE A 139 0.18 5.03 17.46
CA ILE A 139 -0.51 3.75 17.25
C ILE A 139 -0.31 3.25 15.81
N SER A 140 -0.42 4.13 14.82
CA SER A 140 -0.13 3.78 13.42
C SER A 140 1.31 3.32 13.24
N THR A 141 2.27 4.01 13.86
CA THR A 141 3.69 3.64 13.79
C THR A 141 3.94 2.26 14.38
N ILE A 142 3.41 1.98 15.58
CA ILE A 142 3.57 0.68 16.25
C ILE A 142 2.90 -0.45 15.45
N SER A 143 1.68 -0.20 14.95
CA SER A 143 0.94 -1.18 14.14
C SER A 143 1.69 -1.54 12.87
N ILE A 144 2.20 -0.55 12.15
CA ILE A 144 2.97 -0.74 10.92
C ILE A 144 4.29 -1.46 11.22
N ALA A 145 4.99 -1.08 12.29
CA ALA A 145 6.21 -1.76 12.71
C ALA A 145 5.97 -3.24 13.00
N THR A 146 4.92 -3.56 13.75
CA THR A 146 4.53 -4.93 14.09
C THR A 146 4.17 -5.72 12.83
N SER A 147 3.32 -5.15 11.96
CA SER A 147 2.96 -5.76 10.68
C SER A 147 4.20 -6.06 9.83
N SER A 148 5.17 -5.15 9.79
CA SER A 148 6.40 -5.30 9.02
C SER A 148 7.35 -6.34 9.62
N LEU A 149 7.50 -6.41 10.94
CA LEU A 149 8.25 -7.47 11.60
C LEU A 149 7.66 -8.85 11.32
N VAL A 150 6.34 -9.00 11.45
CA VAL A 150 5.65 -10.26 11.11
C VAL A 150 5.84 -10.61 9.65
N THR A 151 5.75 -9.63 8.74
CA THR A 151 5.99 -9.84 7.30
C THR A 151 7.41 -10.37 7.08
N ILE A 152 8.42 -9.75 7.70
CA ILE A 152 9.82 -10.16 7.58
C ILE A 152 10.01 -11.59 8.10
N LEU A 153 9.43 -11.92 9.26
CA LEU A 153 9.52 -13.27 9.82
C LEU A 153 8.88 -14.32 8.89
N VAL A 154 7.69 -14.05 8.36
CA VAL A 154 7.00 -14.95 7.43
C VAL A 154 7.80 -15.12 6.14
N LEU A 155 8.34 -14.03 5.59
CA LEU A 155 9.18 -14.10 4.39
C LEU A 155 10.49 -14.86 4.66
N ALA A 156 11.15 -14.61 5.79
CA ALA A 156 12.37 -15.31 6.16
C ALA A 156 12.13 -16.82 6.33
N LEU A 157 11.03 -17.21 6.98
CA LEU A 157 10.61 -18.60 7.10
C LEU A 157 10.27 -19.19 5.72
N GLY A 158 9.53 -18.47 4.89
CA GLY A 158 9.18 -18.92 3.54
C GLY A 158 10.42 -19.19 2.67
N VAL A 159 11.41 -18.30 2.72
CA VAL A 159 12.69 -18.47 2.01
C VAL A 159 13.49 -19.64 2.59
N LEU A 160 13.55 -19.78 3.92
CA LEU A 160 14.24 -20.90 4.57
C LEU A 160 13.62 -22.25 4.18
N LEU A 161 12.28 -22.33 4.16
CA LEU A 161 11.54 -23.52 3.76
C LEU A 161 11.65 -23.81 2.25
N MET A 162 12.03 -22.83 1.44
CA MET A 162 12.27 -23.02 0.01
C MET A 162 13.59 -23.74 -0.28
N VAL A 163 14.59 -23.65 0.61
CA VAL A 163 15.90 -24.34 0.48
C VAL A 163 15.75 -25.86 0.27
N PRO A 164 15.03 -26.61 1.13
CA PRO A 164 14.83 -28.06 0.91
C PRO A 164 13.91 -28.39 -0.28
N LEU A 165 13.15 -27.42 -0.79
CA LEU A 165 12.22 -27.61 -1.90
C LEU A 165 12.89 -27.38 -3.28
N GLN A 166 14.08 -26.79 -3.31
CA GLN A 166 14.87 -26.56 -4.53
C GLN A 166 14.96 -27.76 -5.49
N PRO A 167 15.26 -29.00 -5.07
CA PRO A 167 15.36 -30.13 -6.00
C PRO A 167 14.04 -30.46 -6.70
N VAL A 168 12.90 -30.18 -6.06
CA VAL A 168 11.57 -30.37 -6.67
C VAL A 168 11.29 -29.24 -7.66
N LEU A 169 11.57 -28.00 -7.26
CA LEU A 169 11.34 -26.80 -8.07
C LEU A 169 12.20 -26.77 -9.35
N GLN A 170 13.38 -27.39 -9.35
CA GLN A 170 14.26 -27.47 -10.52
C GLN A 170 13.92 -28.61 -11.50
N SER A 171 12.86 -29.39 -11.24
CA SER A 171 12.42 -30.42 -12.17
C SER A 171 11.95 -29.82 -13.50
N GLU A 172 12.30 -30.46 -14.63
CA GLU A 172 11.89 -30.01 -15.97
C GLU A 172 10.37 -29.91 -16.14
N VAL A 173 9.61 -30.71 -15.39
CA VAL A 173 8.14 -30.70 -15.39
C VAL A 173 7.58 -29.36 -14.88
N LEU A 174 8.30 -28.67 -13.98
CA LEU A 174 7.87 -27.39 -13.41
C LEU A 174 8.45 -26.16 -14.13
N GLN A 175 9.42 -26.32 -15.04
CA GLN A 175 10.00 -25.20 -15.79
C GLN A 175 8.94 -24.32 -16.50
N PRO A 176 7.93 -24.88 -17.20
CA PRO A 176 6.88 -24.06 -17.82
C PRO A 176 6.05 -23.26 -16.80
N ALA A 177 5.91 -23.78 -15.58
CA ALA A 177 5.21 -23.06 -14.52
C ALA A 177 6.02 -21.83 -14.07
N PHE A 178 7.35 -21.95 -13.97
CA PHE A 178 8.25 -20.84 -13.60
C PHE A 178 8.32 -19.76 -14.68
N GLU A 179 8.34 -20.13 -15.95
CA GLU A 179 8.31 -19.17 -17.07
C GLU A 179 7.04 -18.30 -17.07
N ASN A 180 5.93 -18.85 -16.55
CA ASN A 180 4.64 -18.15 -16.49
C ASN A 180 4.38 -17.45 -15.15
N VAL A 181 5.34 -17.42 -14.21
CA VAL A 181 5.18 -16.74 -12.91
C VAL A 181 4.93 -15.25 -13.09
N VAL A 182 5.69 -14.59 -13.97
CA VAL A 182 5.55 -13.14 -14.18
C VAL A 182 4.17 -12.79 -14.76
N PRO A 183 3.70 -13.41 -15.86
CA PRO A 183 2.32 -13.24 -16.33
C PRO A 183 1.25 -13.57 -15.28
N ALA A 184 1.41 -14.65 -14.51
CA ALA A 184 0.46 -15.07 -13.49
C ALA A 184 0.34 -14.04 -12.34
N LEU A 185 1.48 -13.50 -11.89
CA LEU A 185 1.52 -12.46 -10.87
C LEU A 185 0.80 -11.18 -11.32
N PHE A 186 1.10 -10.70 -12.53
CA PHE A 186 0.43 -9.51 -13.08
C PHE A 186 -1.05 -9.76 -13.38
N GLY A 187 -1.42 -10.96 -13.84
CA GLY A 187 -2.81 -11.38 -14.05
C GLY A 187 -3.62 -11.40 -12.75
N ALA A 188 -3.07 -11.94 -11.67
CA ALA A 188 -3.71 -11.95 -10.36
C ALA A 188 -3.90 -10.53 -9.81
N MET A 189 -2.90 -9.65 -9.97
CA MET A 189 -3.03 -8.24 -9.62
C MET A 189 -4.12 -7.54 -10.46
N ALA A 190 -4.14 -7.76 -11.77
CA ALA A 190 -5.16 -7.19 -12.66
C ALA A 190 -6.58 -7.60 -12.22
N TYR A 191 -6.79 -8.88 -11.89
CA TYR A 191 -8.06 -9.37 -11.37
C TYR A 191 -8.49 -8.63 -10.09
N LYS A 192 -7.55 -8.42 -9.16
CA LYS A 192 -7.82 -7.66 -7.93
C LYS A 192 -8.33 -6.25 -8.20
N TYR A 193 -7.82 -5.58 -9.23
CA TYR A 193 -8.27 -4.23 -9.60
C TYR A 193 -9.61 -4.25 -10.36
N TYR A 194 -9.84 -5.23 -11.22
CA TYR A 194 -11.03 -5.28 -12.08
C TYR A 194 -12.25 -5.96 -11.46
N ARG A 195 -12.10 -6.75 -10.39
CA ARG A 195 -13.21 -7.51 -9.76
C ARG A 195 -14.41 -6.65 -9.36
N LYS A 196 -14.19 -5.39 -8.99
CA LYS A 196 -15.29 -4.46 -8.65
C LYS A 196 -16.05 -3.96 -9.87
N ASN A 197 -15.40 -3.88 -11.05
CA ASN A 197 -15.94 -3.29 -12.27
C ASN A 197 -15.63 -4.14 -13.52
N MET A 198 -15.95 -5.44 -13.48
CA MET A 198 -15.64 -6.40 -14.55
C MET A 198 -16.20 -5.97 -15.92
N LYS A 199 -17.35 -5.31 -15.97
CA LYS A 199 -17.97 -4.85 -17.23
C LYS A 199 -17.14 -3.76 -17.93
N ILE A 200 -16.46 -2.91 -17.15
CA ILE A 200 -15.61 -1.83 -17.68
C ILE A 200 -14.25 -2.39 -18.10
N ALA A 201 -13.72 -3.36 -17.36
CA ALA A 201 -12.43 -3.98 -17.63
C ALA A 201 -12.46 -5.02 -18.75
N ALA A 202 -13.59 -5.70 -18.99
CA ALA A 202 -13.69 -6.77 -19.98
C ALA A 202 -13.41 -6.30 -21.41
N LEU A 203 -13.91 -5.12 -21.80
CA LEU A 203 -13.76 -4.63 -23.18
C LEU A 203 -12.30 -4.31 -23.53
N PRO A 204 -11.54 -3.50 -22.74
CA PRO A 204 -10.11 -3.31 -22.97
C PRO A 204 -9.33 -4.63 -22.95
N LEU A 205 -9.69 -5.54 -22.05
CA LEU A 205 -8.96 -6.80 -21.86
C LEU A 205 -9.14 -7.75 -23.06
N ILE A 206 -10.37 -7.92 -23.55
CA ILE A 206 -10.65 -8.71 -24.76
C ILE A 206 -9.99 -8.07 -25.97
N LEU A 207 -10.15 -6.75 -26.15
CA LEU A 207 -9.65 -6.03 -27.32
C LEU A 207 -8.12 -6.06 -27.39
N MET A 208 -7.43 -5.85 -26.26
CA MET A 208 -5.97 -5.94 -26.20
C MET A 208 -5.48 -7.37 -26.38
N SER A 209 -6.14 -8.36 -25.79
CA SER A 209 -5.78 -9.78 -25.97
C SER A 209 -5.91 -10.18 -27.45
N LEU A 210 -6.99 -9.79 -28.12
CA LEU A 210 -7.20 -10.05 -29.54
C LEU A 210 -6.13 -9.35 -30.39
N LEU A 211 -5.80 -8.10 -30.07
CA LEU A 211 -4.79 -7.31 -30.79
C LEU A 211 -3.39 -7.94 -30.68
N PHE A 212 -3.00 -8.42 -29.50
CA PHE A 212 -1.71 -9.10 -29.32
C PHE A 212 -1.63 -10.47 -30.03
N ILE A 213 -2.76 -11.18 -30.16
CA ILE A 213 -2.85 -12.41 -30.95
C ILE A 213 -2.74 -12.10 -32.45
N LEU A 214 -3.41 -11.04 -32.92
CA LEU A 214 -3.43 -10.67 -34.35
C LEU A 214 -2.11 -10.04 -34.81
N VAL A 215 -1.42 -9.33 -33.93
CA VAL A 215 -0.19 -8.61 -34.25
C VAL A 215 0.88 -8.88 -33.18
N PRO A 216 1.60 -10.03 -33.27
CA PRO A 216 2.63 -10.40 -32.31
C PRO A 216 3.82 -9.43 -32.26
N SER A 217 4.04 -8.64 -33.32
CA SER A 217 5.11 -7.63 -33.37
C SER A 217 4.92 -6.49 -32.36
N LEU A 218 3.70 -6.30 -31.84
CA LEU A 218 3.39 -5.32 -30.80
C LEU A 218 3.77 -5.78 -29.39
N ILE A 219 4.10 -7.06 -29.19
CA ILE A 219 4.52 -7.61 -27.89
C ILE A 219 5.80 -6.92 -27.39
N GLY A 220 6.70 -6.49 -28.29
CA GLY A 220 7.91 -5.73 -27.92
C GLY A 220 7.63 -4.28 -27.49
N SER A 221 6.41 -3.78 -27.69
CA SER A 221 6.02 -2.38 -27.47
C SER A 221 4.90 -2.23 -26.43
N THR A 222 4.73 -3.20 -25.52
CA THR A 222 3.64 -3.23 -24.52
C THR A 222 3.51 -1.93 -23.73
N SER A 223 4.62 -1.26 -23.41
CA SER A 223 4.62 0.03 -22.70
C SER A 223 3.86 1.14 -23.42
N PHE A 224 3.92 1.19 -24.77
CA PHE A 224 3.19 2.18 -25.56
C PHE A 224 1.68 1.89 -25.63
N MET A 225 1.28 0.62 -25.47
CA MET A 225 -0.12 0.20 -25.49
C MET A 225 -0.88 0.45 -24.19
N ILE A 226 -0.18 0.83 -23.11
CA ILE A 226 -0.80 1.26 -21.85
C ILE A 226 -1.66 2.51 -22.06
N VAL A 227 -1.20 3.48 -22.85
CA VAL A 227 -1.93 4.74 -23.07
C VAL A 227 -3.24 4.54 -23.86
N PRO A 228 -3.25 3.85 -25.03
CA PRO A 228 -4.49 3.53 -25.73
C PRO A 228 -5.45 2.66 -24.90
N SER A 229 -4.93 1.67 -24.16
CA SER A 229 -5.77 0.80 -23.33
C SER A 229 -6.43 1.57 -22.18
N GLY A 230 -5.70 2.48 -21.53
CA GLY A 230 -6.23 3.39 -20.52
C GLY A 230 -7.30 4.33 -21.10
N ALA A 231 -7.06 4.90 -22.27
CA ALA A 231 -8.04 5.76 -22.95
C ALA A 231 -9.35 5.02 -23.28
N ILE A 232 -9.27 3.77 -23.75
CA ILE A 232 -10.44 2.93 -24.02
C ILE A 232 -11.18 2.63 -22.71
N ALA A 233 -10.46 2.29 -21.63
CA ALA A 233 -11.07 2.03 -20.33
C ALA A 233 -11.81 3.26 -19.77
N ILE A 234 -11.20 4.44 -19.87
CA ILE A 234 -11.81 5.72 -19.46
C ILE A 234 -13.03 6.04 -20.32
N GLY A 235 -12.94 5.86 -21.65
CA GLY A 235 -14.05 6.09 -22.57
C GLY A 235 -15.25 5.19 -22.29
N VAL A 236 -15.02 3.90 -22.03
CA VAL A 236 -16.06 2.94 -21.65
C VAL A 236 -16.68 3.29 -20.29
N ALA A 237 -15.86 3.66 -19.31
CA ALA A 237 -16.35 4.11 -18.01
C ALA A 237 -17.25 5.36 -18.15
N TYR A 238 -16.85 6.32 -18.98
CA TYR A 238 -17.61 7.54 -19.25
C TYR A 238 -18.95 7.25 -19.94
N LEU A 239 -18.97 6.36 -20.94
CA LEU A 239 -20.20 5.97 -21.63
C LEU A 239 -21.16 5.20 -20.72
N MET A 240 -20.66 4.30 -19.87
CA MET A 240 -21.49 3.61 -18.87
C MET A 240 -22.04 4.57 -17.81
N PHE A 241 -21.24 5.53 -17.35
CA PHE A 241 -21.69 6.56 -16.43
C PHE A 241 -22.81 7.42 -17.04
N ARG A 242 -22.64 7.87 -18.29
CA ARG A 242 -23.65 8.65 -19.01
C ARG A 242 -24.94 7.86 -19.24
N LYS A 243 -24.84 6.57 -19.59
CA LYS A 243 -25.99 5.68 -19.78
C LYS A 243 -26.77 5.43 -18.49
N LYS A 244 -26.08 5.29 -17.35
CA LYS A 244 -26.70 5.14 -16.03
C LYS A 244 -27.43 6.43 -15.60
N ASN A 245 -26.85 7.60 -15.88
CA ASN A 245 -27.48 8.89 -15.57
C ASN A 245 -28.64 9.23 -16.53
N MET A 246 -28.62 8.77 -17.78
CA MET A 246 -29.75 8.91 -18.72
C MET A 246 -30.92 7.96 -18.42
N GLN A 247 -30.70 6.87 -17.69
CA GLN A 247 -31.74 5.93 -17.26
C GLN A 247 -32.36 6.27 -15.90
N SER A 248 -31.74 7.17 -15.13
CA SER A 248 -32.25 7.66 -13.84
C SER A 248 -32.74 9.13 -13.80
N PRO A 249 -33.42 9.71 -14.80
CA PRO A 249 -34.14 10.98 -14.62
C PRO A 249 -35.38 10.87 -13.71
N GLU A 250 -35.93 9.66 -13.49
CA GLU A 250 -37.25 9.51 -12.88
C GLU A 250 -37.27 9.27 -11.36
N GLN A 251 -36.12 8.98 -10.72
CA GLN A 251 -36.04 8.81 -9.27
C GLN A 251 -35.44 10.00 -8.50
N THR A 252 -35.08 11.10 -9.18
CA THR A 252 -34.59 12.33 -8.50
C THR A 252 -35.72 13.30 -8.14
N LYS A 253 -36.99 12.98 -8.43
CA LYS A 253 -38.14 13.87 -8.17
C LYS A 253 -39.07 13.45 -7.02
N ALA A 254 -38.79 12.37 -6.30
CA ALA A 254 -39.58 12.00 -5.13
C ALA A 254 -38.67 11.48 -4.01
N ASP A 255 -38.14 12.41 -3.22
CA ASP A 255 -37.96 12.33 -1.75
C ASP A 255 -36.75 13.19 -1.30
N PRO A 256 -36.98 14.40 -0.75
CA PRO A 256 -35.89 15.28 -0.31
C PRO A 256 -35.23 14.86 1.02
N ASP A 257 -35.64 13.78 1.69
CA ASP A 257 -35.17 13.45 3.05
C ASP A 257 -34.17 12.30 3.19
N ARG A 258 -33.67 11.69 2.10
CA ARG A 258 -32.65 10.63 2.20
C ARG A 258 -31.21 11.15 2.21
N ALA A 259 -30.96 12.19 3.01
CA ALA A 259 -29.63 12.73 3.26
C ALA A 259 -29.09 12.32 4.64
N ASN A 260 -29.29 11.08 5.09
CA ASN A 260 -28.48 10.51 6.15
C ASN A 260 -28.67 8.99 6.24
N THR A 261 -27.74 8.23 5.70
CA THR A 261 -27.38 6.89 6.18
C THR A 261 -26.09 6.54 5.46
N GLY A 262 -24.98 6.77 6.15
CA GLY A 262 -23.72 6.15 5.81
C GLY A 262 -23.88 4.65 6.05
N ASP A 263 -23.74 3.88 4.99
CA ASP A 263 -23.68 2.42 5.09
C ASP A 263 -22.22 1.99 5.11
N GLU A 264 -21.94 1.21 6.15
CA GLU A 264 -20.69 0.64 6.65
C GLU A 264 -19.90 -0.23 5.65
#